data_AF-A0A522F5E3-F1
#
_entry.id   AF-A0A522F5E3-F1
#
_cell.length_a   1.000
_cell.length_b   1.000
_cell.length_c   1.000
_cell.angle_alpha   90.00
_cell.angle_beta   90.00
_cell.angle_gamma   90.00
#
_symmetry.space_group_name_H-M   'P 1'
#
loop_
_entity.id
_entity.type
_entity.pdbx_description
1 polymer ?
#
loop_
_entity_poly.entity_id
_entity_poly.type
_entity_poly.pdbx_seq_one_letter_code
_entity_poly.pdbx_strand_id
1 'polypeptide(L)'
;KCSVSVAHGEVPNLHFLEIQELIGMRLRPNPLDVDNLFEQLSVQINPFTQEAIAASLLRSKSWLKSKQFTESWYIESPVIDKIVNHNSSFVDGVKVCRLEDAIHDVFEEEMELNREKWQFHFLWVALWVLAKAKRNEKIWLDSFLIAYSIRQGMPLHEIPVMQEICRQTVINSIETMRERKTHLNKE
;
A
#
# COMPACT_ATOMS: atom_id res chain seq x y z
N LYS A 1 -12.55 10.36 -5.99
CA LYS A 1 -13.82 10.77 -5.34
C LYS A 1 -14.62 11.74 -6.20
N CYS A 2 -14.07 12.88 -6.65
CA CYS A 2 -14.80 13.83 -7.51
C CYS A 2 -15.32 13.25 -8.85
N SER A 3 -14.61 12.31 -9.49
CA SER A 3 -15.10 11.62 -10.71
C SER A 3 -16.27 10.68 -10.44
N VAL A 4 -16.25 10.03 -9.27
CA VAL A 4 -17.30 9.08 -8.84
C VAL A 4 -18.58 9.83 -8.51
N SER A 5 -18.50 10.92 -7.73
CA SER A 5 -19.66 11.76 -7.39
C SER A 5 -20.28 12.39 -8.65
N VAL A 6 -19.47 12.92 -9.57
CA VAL A 6 -19.98 13.47 -10.84
C VAL A 6 -20.61 12.40 -11.71
N ALA A 7 -20.05 11.19 -11.76
CA ALA A 7 -20.65 10.06 -12.48
C ALA A 7 -22.00 9.61 -11.88
N HIS A 8 -22.22 9.86 -10.59
CA HIS A 8 -23.47 9.57 -9.89
C HIS A 8 -24.45 10.75 -9.92
N GLY A 9 -24.14 11.82 -10.66
CA GLY A 9 -24.99 13.03 -10.77
C GLY A 9 -24.94 13.94 -9.53
N GLU A 10 -24.01 13.71 -8.62
CA GLU A 10 -23.83 14.50 -7.41
C GLU A 10 -23.00 15.75 -7.70
N VAL A 11 -23.34 16.85 -7.03
CA VAL A 11 -22.58 18.10 -7.12
C VAL A 11 -21.23 17.93 -6.42
N PRO A 12 -20.11 18.33 -7.05
CA PRO A 12 -18.81 18.34 -6.38
C PRO A 12 -18.84 19.16 -5.09
N ASN A 13 -18.00 18.80 -4.12
CA ASN A 13 -17.87 19.53 -2.86
C ASN A 13 -17.62 21.03 -3.11
N LEU A 14 -18.29 21.91 -2.35
CA LEU A 14 -18.18 23.36 -2.45
C LEU A 14 -16.72 23.86 -2.44
N HIS A 15 -15.88 23.33 -1.57
CA HIS A 15 -14.46 23.74 -1.48
C HIS A 15 -13.71 23.42 -2.78
N PHE A 16 -14.09 22.36 -3.49
CA PHE A 16 -13.48 22.05 -4.78
C PHE A 16 -13.88 23.07 -5.85
N LEU A 17 -15.13 23.55 -5.82
CA LEU A 17 -15.62 24.60 -6.72
C LEU A 17 -14.92 25.94 -6.45
N GLU A 18 -14.75 26.30 -5.18
CA GLU A 18 -13.98 27.49 -4.77
C GLU A 18 -12.53 27.42 -5.27
N ILE A 19 -11.88 26.25 -5.14
CA ILE A 19 -10.55 26.03 -5.68
C ILE A 19 -10.53 26.18 -7.21
N GLN A 20 -11.52 25.63 -7.93
CA GLN A 20 -11.60 25.79 -9.38
C GLN A 20 -11.76 27.25 -9.81
N GLU A 21 -12.57 28.01 -9.08
CA GLU A 21 -12.79 29.45 -9.31
C GLU A 21 -11.52 30.25 -9.05
N LEU A 22 -10.85 30.01 -7.92
CA LEU A 22 -9.59 30.66 -7.56
C LEU A 22 -8.47 30.38 -8.57
N ILE A 23 -8.40 29.15 -9.10
CA ILE A 23 -7.38 28.76 -10.07
C ILE A 23 -7.78 29.17 -11.51
N GLY A 24 -9.04 29.55 -11.74
CA GLY A 24 -9.56 29.90 -13.07
C GLY A 24 -9.58 28.73 -14.06
N MET A 25 -9.48 27.49 -13.56
CA MET A 25 -9.38 26.28 -14.39
C MET A 25 -10.60 25.38 -14.19
N ARG A 26 -11.23 25.00 -15.31
CA ARG A 26 -12.33 24.04 -15.32
C ARG A 26 -11.79 22.62 -15.36
N LEU A 27 -11.59 22.01 -14.20
CA LEU A 27 -11.17 20.61 -14.11
C LEU A 27 -12.35 19.69 -14.43
N ARG A 28 -12.16 18.76 -15.38
CA ARG A 28 -13.13 17.71 -15.68
C ARG A 28 -12.65 16.41 -15.04
N PRO A 29 -13.39 15.84 -14.07
CA PRO A 29 -12.94 14.66 -13.39
C PRO A 29 -13.22 13.42 -14.24
N ASN A 30 -12.18 12.87 -14.86
CA ASN A 30 -12.25 11.58 -15.55
C ASN A 30 -11.71 10.48 -14.63
N PRO A 31 -12.26 9.25 -14.69
CA PRO A 31 -11.62 8.11 -14.04
C PRO A 31 -10.22 7.91 -14.60
N LEU A 32 -9.31 7.48 -13.73
CA LEU A 32 -7.95 7.16 -14.14
C LEU A 32 -7.98 5.86 -14.94
N ASP A 33 -7.50 5.90 -16.18
CA ASP A 33 -7.32 4.71 -17.00
C ASP A 33 -6.03 4.00 -16.59
N VAL A 34 -6.17 3.05 -15.66
CA VAL A 34 -5.04 2.33 -15.06
C VAL A 34 -4.28 1.53 -16.11
N ASP A 35 -4.99 0.87 -17.03
CA ASP A 35 -4.36 0.02 -18.05
C ASP A 35 -3.50 0.84 -19.00
N ASN A 36 -4.03 1.98 -19.47
CA ASN A 36 -3.29 2.91 -20.33
C ASN A 36 -2.06 3.51 -19.62
N LEU A 37 -2.16 3.82 -18.32
CA LEU A 37 -1.01 4.29 -17.56
C LEU A 37 0.11 3.26 -17.47
N PHE A 38 -0.24 1.99 -17.28
CA PHE A 38 0.77 0.93 -17.30
C PHE A 38 1.47 0.84 -18.66
N GLU A 39 0.75 0.97 -19.77
CA GLU A 39 1.34 1.00 -21.10
C GLU A 39 2.28 2.19 -21.27
N GLN A 40 1.81 3.40 -20.97
CA GLN A 40 2.59 4.64 -21.11
C GLN A 40 3.88 4.65 -20.28
N LEU A 41 3.81 4.15 -19.05
CA LEU A 41 4.96 4.10 -18.14
C LEU A 41 5.91 2.97 -18.53
N SER A 42 5.40 1.83 -19.00
CA SER A 42 6.25 0.70 -19.43
C SER A 42 7.19 1.06 -20.58
N VAL A 43 6.71 1.86 -21.56
CA VAL A 43 7.51 2.31 -22.72
C VAL A 43 8.69 3.19 -22.30
N GLN A 44 8.60 3.88 -21.16
CA GLN A 44 9.66 4.77 -20.67
C GLN A 44 10.79 4.01 -19.97
N ILE A 45 10.65 2.71 -19.72
CA ILE A 45 11.61 1.91 -18.98
C ILE A 45 12.48 1.12 -19.95
N ASN A 46 13.79 1.40 -19.93
CA ASN A 46 14.77 0.66 -20.71
C ASN A 46 16.03 0.39 -19.87
N PRO A 47 16.46 -0.87 -19.68
CA PRO A 47 15.86 -2.10 -20.17
C PRO A 47 14.72 -2.60 -19.25
N PHE A 48 13.62 -3.04 -19.86
CA PHE A 48 12.49 -3.68 -19.17
C PHE A 48 12.69 -5.20 -19.14
N THR A 49 13.55 -5.67 -18.23
CA THR A 49 13.89 -7.11 -18.09
C THR A 49 13.56 -7.65 -16.72
N GLN A 50 13.49 -8.98 -16.60
CA GLN A 50 13.23 -9.66 -15.32
C GLN A 50 14.31 -9.36 -14.26
N GLU A 51 15.56 -9.17 -14.68
CA GLU A 51 16.65 -8.80 -13.78
C GLU A 51 16.46 -7.38 -13.22
N ALA A 52 15.95 -6.46 -14.05
CA ALA A 52 15.64 -5.09 -13.61
C ALA A 52 14.49 -5.08 -12.60
N ILE A 53 13.46 -5.92 -12.82
CA ILE A 53 12.35 -6.13 -11.91
C ILE A 53 12.87 -6.70 -10.58
N ALA A 54 13.61 -7.81 -10.60
CA ALA A 54 14.15 -8.44 -9.40
C ALA A 54 15.05 -7.46 -8.60
N ALA A 55 15.90 -6.69 -9.29
CA ALA A 55 16.75 -5.70 -8.65
C ALA A 55 15.94 -4.55 -8.01
N SER A 56 14.82 -4.16 -8.63
CA SER A 56 13.88 -3.19 -8.05
C SER A 56 13.20 -3.72 -6.79
N LEU A 57 12.64 -4.92 -6.87
CA LEU A 57 11.98 -5.59 -5.74
C LEU A 57 12.94 -5.72 -4.56
N LEU A 58 14.20 -6.09 -4.81
CA LEU A 58 15.21 -6.20 -3.76
C LEU A 58 15.52 -4.85 -3.09
N ARG A 59 15.61 -3.75 -3.87
CA ARG A 59 15.83 -2.40 -3.33
C ARG A 59 14.67 -1.95 -2.44
N SER A 60 13.46 -2.37 -2.75
CA SER A 60 12.25 -1.98 -2.02
C SER A 60 12.20 -2.51 -0.58
N LYS A 61 12.93 -3.59 -0.28
CA LYS A 61 12.97 -4.23 1.04
C LYS A 61 13.35 -3.28 2.18
N SER A 62 14.23 -2.31 1.93
CA SER A 62 14.73 -1.39 2.96
C SER A 62 13.94 -0.10 3.05
N TRP A 63 12.85 0.06 2.28
CA TRP A 63 12.11 1.32 2.23
C TRP A 63 11.50 1.69 3.57
N LEU A 64 10.87 0.74 4.26
CA LEU A 64 10.26 1.00 5.57
C LEU A 64 11.25 1.46 6.65
N LYS A 65 12.55 1.24 6.45
CA LYS A 65 13.62 1.69 7.36
C LYS A 65 14.30 2.98 6.91
N SER A 66 14.28 3.28 5.61
CA SER A 66 15.09 4.34 5.01
C SER A 66 14.28 5.49 4.41
N LYS A 67 12.97 5.32 4.24
CA LYS A 67 12.07 6.27 3.57
C LYS A 67 10.93 6.68 4.49
N GLN A 68 10.83 7.97 4.77
CA GLN A 68 9.78 8.51 5.65
C GLN A 68 8.37 8.37 5.05
N PHE A 69 8.24 8.39 3.72
CA PHE A 69 6.93 8.29 3.07
C PHE A 69 6.24 6.92 3.25
N THR A 70 6.95 5.91 3.75
CA THR A 70 6.41 4.58 4.03
C THR A 70 5.95 4.38 5.47
N GLU A 71 6.13 5.37 6.34
CA GLU A 71 5.81 5.27 7.77
C GLU A 71 4.34 4.94 8.03
N SER A 72 3.42 5.35 7.16
CA SER A 72 1.98 5.14 7.27
C SER A 72 1.44 4.00 6.41
N TRP A 73 2.31 3.11 5.90
CA TRP A 73 1.88 2.03 5.01
C TRP A 73 1.36 0.80 5.75
N TYR A 74 1.49 0.73 7.08
CA TYR A 74 0.87 -0.34 7.86
C TYR A 74 -0.66 -0.23 7.81
N ILE A 75 -1.36 -1.36 7.92
CA ILE A 75 -2.81 -1.39 7.98
C ILE A 75 -3.26 -1.43 9.44
N GLU A 76 -4.21 -0.57 9.79
CA GLU A 76 -4.98 -0.70 11.03
C GLU A 76 -6.37 -1.24 10.69
N SER A 77 -6.66 -2.47 11.10
CA SER A 77 -7.96 -3.11 10.88
C SER A 77 -8.32 -4.00 12.06
N PRO A 78 -9.60 -4.03 12.49
CA PRO A 78 -10.08 -4.99 13.48
C PRO A 78 -9.86 -6.46 13.06
N VAL A 79 -9.75 -6.74 11.76
CA VAL A 79 -9.47 -8.08 11.24
C VAL A 79 -8.05 -8.51 11.61
N ILE A 80 -7.07 -7.63 11.37
CA ILE A 80 -5.66 -7.86 11.77
C ILE A 80 -5.57 -8.06 13.27
N ASP A 81 -6.29 -7.25 14.04
CA ASP A 81 -6.32 -7.39 15.49
C ASP A 81 -6.85 -8.77 15.94
N LYS A 82 -7.84 -9.33 15.24
CA LYS A 82 -8.33 -10.70 15.53
C LYS A 82 -7.29 -11.76 15.18
N ILE A 83 -6.65 -11.65 14.01
CA ILE A 83 -5.62 -12.59 13.56
C ILE A 83 -4.44 -12.60 14.53
N VAL A 84 -3.95 -11.43 14.93
CA VAL A 84 -2.85 -11.30 15.89
C VAL A 84 -3.22 -11.87 17.25
N ASN A 85 -4.46 -11.66 17.71
CA ASN A 85 -4.93 -12.28 18.96
C ASN A 85 -5.03 -13.80 18.87
N HIS A 86 -5.52 -14.34 17.75
CA HIS A 86 -5.61 -15.77 17.52
C HIS A 86 -4.22 -16.44 17.55
N ASN A 87 -3.23 -15.79 16.94
CA ASN A 87 -1.84 -16.25 16.89
C ASN A 87 -1.02 -15.89 18.15
N SER A 88 -1.65 -15.34 19.18
CA SER A 88 -1.02 -15.01 20.45
C SER A 88 -1.36 -16.02 21.54
N SER A 89 -0.37 -16.36 22.36
CA SER A 89 -0.53 -17.22 23.53
C SER A 89 0.11 -16.57 24.76
N PHE A 90 -0.24 -17.04 25.95
CA PHE A 90 0.37 -16.57 27.20
C PHE A 90 1.36 -17.61 27.71
N VAL A 91 2.63 -17.21 27.82
CA VAL A 91 3.70 -18.01 28.41
C VAL A 91 4.25 -17.22 29.59
N ASP A 92 4.16 -17.78 30.79
CA ASP A 92 4.61 -17.15 32.05
C ASP A 92 4.02 -15.74 32.29
N GLY A 93 2.76 -15.53 31.89
CA GLY A 93 2.08 -14.24 32.02
C GLY A 93 2.48 -13.18 30.98
N VAL A 94 3.38 -13.53 30.05
CA VAL A 94 3.75 -12.69 28.90
C VAL A 94 2.98 -13.15 27.66
N LYS A 95 2.35 -12.20 26.96
CA LYS A 95 1.72 -12.47 25.66
C LYS A 95 2.81 -12.64 24.60
N VAL A 96 2.92 -13.84 24.04
CA VAL A 96 3.86 -14.20 22.98
C VAL A 96 3.07 -14.47 21.70
N CYS A 97 3.34 -13.68 20.66
CA CYS A 97 2.74 -13.84 19.34
C CYS A 97 3.65 -14.68 18.43
N ARG A 98 3.08 -15.65 17.71
CA ARG A 98 3.76 -16.38 16.65
C ARG A 98 3.77 -15.50 15.40
N LEU A 99 4.83 -14.73 15.25
CA LEU A 99 4.90 -13.68 14.23
C LEU A 99 4.75 -14.22 12.81
N GLU A 100 5.40 -15.35 12.49
CA GLU A 100 5.35 -15.94 11.16
C GLU A 100 3.93 -16.41 10.80
N ASP A 101 3.26 -17.12 11.71
CA ASP A 101 1.87 -17.58 11.53
C ASP A 101 0.93 -16.38 11.34
N ALA A 102 1.07 -15.35 12.18
CA ALA A 102 0.28 -14.12 12.07
C ALA A 102 0.52 -13.37 10.75
N ILE A 103 1.76 -13.34 10.24
CA ILE A 103 2.07 -12.72 8.94
C ILE A 103 1.41 -13.50 7.82
N HIS A 104 1.49 -14.84 7.86
CA HIS A 104 0.86 -15.70 6.85
C HIS A 104 -0.65 -15.47 6.80
N ASP A 105 -1.33 -15.51 7.95
CA ASP A 105 -2.77 -15.31 8.04
C ASP A 105 -3.19 -13.89 7.60
N VAL A 106 -2.42 -12.85 7.95
CA VAL A 106 -2.68 -11.47 7.47
C VAL A 106 -2.53 -11.35 5.96
N PHE A 107 -1.59 -12.09 5.35
CA PHE A 107 -1.46 -12.11 3.90
C PHE A 107 -2.70 -12.72 3.23
N GLU A 108 -3.17 -13.87 3.72
CA GLU A 108 -4.30 -14.58 3.15
C GLU A 108 -5.64 -13.86 3.39
N GLU A 109 -5.87 -13.38 4.61
CA GLU A 109 -7.18 -12.84 5.03
C GLU A 109 -7.38 -11.35 4.75
N GLU A 110 -6.32 -10.56 4.58
CA GLU A 110 -6.46 -9.10 4.42
C GLU A 110 -5.68 -8.55 3.21
N MET A 111 -4.39 -8.90 3.06
CA MET A 111 -3.56 -8.28 2.03
C MET A 111 -3.96 -8.71 0.63
N GLU A 112 -4.10 -10.02 0.38
CA GLU A 112 -4.41 -10.56 -0.95
C GLU A 112 -5.82 -10.21 -1.42
N LEU A 113 -6.80 -10.17 -0.50
CA LEU A 113 -8.15 -9.69 -0.80
C LEU A 113 -8.15 -8.24 -1.32
N ASN A 114 -7.19 -7.44 -0.86
CA ASN A 114 -7.02 -6.04 -1.24
C ASN A 114 -5.89 -5.83 -2.26
N ARG A 115 -5.53 -6.84 -3.05
CA ARG A 115 -4.43 -6.78 -4.02
C ARG A 115 -4.52 -5.58 -4.98
N GLU A 116 -5.71 -5.28 -5.50
CA GLU A 116 -5.92 -4.16 -6.42
C GLU A 116 -5.62 -2.80 -5.76
N LYS A 117 -5.95 -2.66 -4.47
CA LYS A 117 -5.63 -1.46 -3.69
C LYS A 117 -4.11 -1.27 -3.60
N TRP A 118 -3.36 -2.35 -3.38
CA TRP A 118 -1.90 -2.31 -3.33
C TRP A 118 -1.29 -2.00 -4.69
N GLN A 119 -1.77 -2.63 -5.75
CA GLN A 119 -1.38 -2.31 -7.12
C GLN A 119 -1.57 -0.81 -7.41
N PHE A 120 -2.75 -0.28 -7.10
CA PHE A 120 -3.05 1.13 -7.29
C PHE A 120 -2.19 2.03 -6.41
N HIS A 121 -1.97 1.67 -5.15
CA HIS A 121 -1.13 2.42 -4.22
C HIS A 121 0.29 2.60 -4.78
N PHE A 122 0.93 1.53 -5.24
CA PHE A 122 2.28 1.62 -5.82
C PHE A 122 2.30 2.38 -7.15
N LEU A 123 1.28 2.22 -7.99
CA LEU A 123 1.14 3.03 -9.21
C LEU A 123 1.00 4.52 -8.88
N TRP A 124 0.21 4.84 -7.85
CA TRP A 124 0.00 6.21 -7.39
C TRP A 124 1.29 6.83 -6.85
N VAL A 125 2.05 6.09 -6.04
CA VAL A 125 3.37 6.51 -5.56
C VAL A 125 4.31 6.74 -6.75
N ALA A 126 4.30 5.85 -7.75
CA ALA A 126 5.11 6.01 -8.95
C ALA A 126 4.80 7.33 -9.68
N LEU A 127 3.52 7.63 -9.90
CA LEU A 127 3.07 8.87 -10.53
C LEU A 127 3.43 10.12 -9.72
N TRP A 128 3.26 10.05 -8.40
CA TRP A 128 3.54 11.18 -7.52
C TRP A 128 5.03 11.53 -7.49
N VAL A 129 5.89 10.50 -7.44
CA VAL A 129 7.34 10.68 -7.52
C VAL A 129 7.76 11.11 -8.91
N LEU A 130 7.16 10.56 -9.98
CA LEU A 130 7.45 10.94 -11.36
C LEU A 130 7.17 12.43 -11.61
N ALA A 131 6.06 12.96 -11.08
CA ALA A 131 5.71 14.38 -11.18
C ALA A 131 6.71 15.32 -10.47
N LYS A 132 7.47 14.80 -9.49
CA LYS A 132 8.49 15.54 -8.74
C LYS A 132 9.93 15.10 -9.08
N ALA A 133 10.09 14.24 -10.08
CA ALA A 133 11.31 13.46 -10.22
C ALA A 133 12.54 14.33 -10.46
N LYS A 134 13.53 14.19 -9.58
CA LYS A 134 14.91 14.57 -9.88
C LYS A 134 15.53 13.48 -10.76
N ARG A 135 16.40 13.85 -11.70
CA ARG A 135 17.01 12.98 -12.73
C ARG A 135 17.60 11.64 -12.25
N ASN A 136 17.93 11.49 -10.96
CA ASN A 136 18.57 10.31 -10.39
C ASN A 136 17.68 9.49 -9.44
N GLU A 137 16.40 9.83 -9.31
CA GLU A 137 15.52 9.16 -8.35
C GLU A 137 14.89 7.90 -8.97
N LYS A 138 15.28 6.73 -8.45
CA LYS A 138 14.75 5.42 -8.90
C LYS A 138 13.45 5.01 -8.24
N ILE A 139 12.91 5.82 -7.31
CA ILE A 139 11.74 5.44 -6.51
C ILE A 139 10.48 5.32 -7.38
N TRP A 140 10.32 6.19 -8.40
CA TRP A 140 9.18 6.07 -9.32
C TRP A 140 9.24 4.75 -10.11
N LEU A 141 10.43 4.40 -10.61
CA LEU A 141 10.69 3.18 -11.36
C LEU A 141 10.42 1.97 -10.46
N ASP A 142 10.94 2.00 -9.24
CA ASP A 142 10.82 0.89 -8.32
C ASP A 142 9.35 0.65 -7.94
N SER A 143 8.62 1.73 -7.64
CA SER A 143 7.19 1.68 -7.32
C SER A 143 6.37 1.17 -8.50
N PHE A 144 6.70 1.60 -9.73
CA PHE A 144 6.03 1.10 -10.92
C PHE A 144 6.29 -0.39 -11.15
N LEU A 145 7.53 -0.85 -10.99
CA LEU A 145 7.88 -2.26 -11.18
C LEU A 145 7.22 -3.16 -10.13
N ILE A 146 7.03 -2.67 -8.90
CA ILE A 146 6.23 -3.37 -7.89
C ILE A 146 4.77 -3.46 -8.34
N ALA A 147 4.16 -2.33 -8.73
CA ALA A 147 2.77 -2.32 -9.21
C ALA A 147 2.57 -3.25 -10.43
N TYR A 148 3.55 -3.28 -11.33
CA TYR A 148 3.56 -4.18 -12.49
C TYR A 148 3.64 -5.65 -12.07
N SER A 149 4.49 -5.99 -11.09
CA SER A 149 4.61 -7.35 -10.59
C SER A 149 3.31 -7.84 -9.95
N ILE A 150 2.62 -6.97 -9.19
CA ILE A 150 1.30 -7.25 -8.62
C ILE A 150 0.27 -7.48 -9.74
N ARG A 151 0.27 -6.64 -10.78
CA ARG A 151 -0.62 -6.77 -11.95
C ARG A 151 -0.40 -8.08 -12.69
N GLN A 152 0.84 -8.55 -12.79
CA GLN A 152 1.19 -9.84 -13.41
C GLN A 152 0.80 -11.06 -12.56
N GLY A 153 0.25 -10.84 -11.36
CA GLY A 153 -0.24 -11.90 -10.49
C GLY A 153 0.80 -12.48 -9.54
N MET A 154 1.97 -11.84 -9.39
CA MET A 154 2.95 -12.22 -8.35
C MET A 154 2.28 -12.15 -6.97
N PRO A 155 2.36 -13.22 -6.15
CA PRO A 155 1.83 -13.20 -4.79
C PRO A 155 2.48 -12.07 -3.98
N LEU A 156 1.68 -11.36 -3.18
CA LEU A 156 2.14 -10.23 -2.39
C LEU A 156 3.20 -10.65 -1.38
N HIS A 157 3.13 -11.88 -0.86
CA HIS A 157 4.14 -12.41 0.05
C HIS A 157 5.52 -12.60 -0.61
N GLU A 158 5.64 -12.64 -1.94
CA GLU A 158 6.93 -12.73 -2.65
C GLU A 158 7.58 -11.36 -2.86
N ILE A 159 6.80 -10.28 -2.69
CA ILE A 159 7.27 -8.91 -2.88
C ILE A 159 7.92 -8.43 -1.59
N PRO A 160 9.23 -8.10 -1.58
CA PRO A 160 9.96 -7.81 -0.34
C PRO A 160 9.41 -6.61 0.47
N VAL A 161 8.95 -5.56 -0.19
CA VAL A 161 8.33 -4.42 0.51
C VAL A 161 7.00 -4.80 1.14
N MET A 162 6.22 -5.69 0.52
CA MET A 162 4.95 -6.17 1.07
C MET A 162 5.16 -7.03 2.30
N GLN A 163 6.19 -7.89 2.31
CA GLN A 163 6.60 -8.62 3.52
C GLN A 163 6.87 -7.67 4.68
N GLU A 164 7.63 -6.60 4.44
CA GLU A 164 7.96 -5.64 5.50
C GLU A 164 6.75 -4.82 5.94
N ILE A 165 5.85 -4.44 5.01
CA ILE A 165 4.57 -3.78 5.35
C ILE A 165 3.72 -4.69 6.23
N CYS A 166 3.59 -5.96 5.89
CA CYS A 166 2.82 -6.94 6.67
C CYS A 166 3.45 -7.16 8.04
N ARG A 167 4.77 -7.29 8.12
CA ARG A 167 5.51 -7.40 9.38
C ARG A 167 5.27 -6.17 10.28
N GLN A 168 5.36 -4.97 9.72
CA GLN A 168 5.12 -3.73 10.45
C GLN A 168 3.66 -3.62 10.91
N THR A 169 2.73 -4.08 10.08
CA THR A 169 1.30 -4.14 10.39
C THR A 169 1.02 -5.02 11.61
N VAL A 170 1.58 -6.23 11.65
CA VAL A 170 1.44 -7.14 12.80
C VAL A 170 2.09 -6.56 14.05
N ILE A 171 3.30 -5.99 13.95
CA ILE A 171 3.98 -5.36 15.08
C ILE A 171 3.17 -4.19 15.65
N ASN A 172 2.67 -3.31 14.79
CA ASN A 172 1.85 -2.18 15.21
C ASN A 172 0.57 -2.65 15.92
N SER A 173 -0.07 -3.71 15.43
CA SER A 173 -1.23 -4.32 16.10
C SER A 173 -0.87 -4.88 17.49
N ILE A 174 0.26 -5.57 17.64
CA ILE A 174 0.74 -6.07 18.95
C ILE A 174 1.00 -4.91 19.92
N GLU A 175 1.68 -3.85 19.46
CA GLU A 175 2.02 -2.67 20.27
C GLU A 175 0.77 -1.92 20.72
N THR A 176 -0.12 -1.60 19.77
CA THR A 176 -1.37 -0.88 20.07
C THR A 176 -2.31 -1.69 20.97
N MET A 177 -2.37 -3.02 20.85
CA MET A 177 -3.10 -3.86 21.81
C MET A 177 -2.51 -3.81 23.22
N ARG A 178 -1.18 -3.80 23.33
CA ARG A 178 -0.49 -3.71 24.63
C ARG A 178 -0.77 -2.35 25.30
N GLU A 179 -0.79 -1.28 24.52
CA GLU A 179 -1.11 0.07 24.98
C GLU A 179 -2.58 0.22 25.40
N ARG A 180 -3.50 -0.40 24.64
CA ARG A 180 -4.94 -0.31 24.90
C ARG A 180 -5.42 -1.09 26.14
N LYS A 181 -4.57 -1.91 26.80
CA LYS A 181 -4.96 -2.80 27.91
C LYS A 181 -6.31 -3.49 27.64
N THR A 182 -6.55 -3.93 26.41
CA THR A 182 -7.76 -4.69 26.09
C THR A 182 -7.62 -6.07 26.71
N HIS A 183 -7.92 -6.14 28.01
CA HIS A 183 -8.49 -7.30 28.65
C HIS A 183 -9.73 -7.65 27.83
N LEU A 184 -9.57 -8.57 26.88
CA LEU A 184 -10.69 -9.14 26.16
C LEU A 184 -11.55 -9.85 27.21
N ASN A 185 -12.80 -9.40 27.33
CA ASN A 185 -13.84 -10.07 28.09
C ASN A 185 -13.82 -11.57 27.77
N LYS A 186 -13.77 -12.39 28.82
CA LYS A 186 -14.07 -13.81 28.74
C LYS A 186 -15.53 -13.95 28.32
N GLU A 187 -15.77 -14.59 27.18
CA GLU A 187 -16.99 -15.39 27.00
C GLU A 187 -16.79 -16.75 27.65
#